data_AF-A0A843E121-F1
#
_entry.id   AF-A0A843E121-F1
#
_cell.length_a   1.000
_cell.length_b   1.000
_cell.length_c   1.000
_cell.angle_alpha   90.00
_cell.angle_beta   90.00
_cell.angle_gamma   90.00
#
_symmetry.space_group_name_H-M   'P 1'
#
loop_
_entity.id
_entity.type
_entity.pdbx_description
1 polymer ?
#
loop_
_entity_poly.entity_id
_entity_poly.type
_entity_poly.pdbx_seq_one_letter_code
_entity_poly.pdbx_strand_id
1 'polypeptide(L)'
;MAKTIQIDESRCNGCGLCVEACHEGALALVDGKAKLVRPNFCDGMGDCLPACPQDAISFVEDSAGQTMPISPGSGNVPMIDHPNMMAVPGVQWPIQLALVSPMADFLKGTLVVAADCTAFKVENFQKKFVDNKPMVIGCTKLDERAKFDKLVELFRNRSIDKVEVIRMEVPCCSAMTRTVKAAIEMSGKDILVSETIVSRAGEIIS
;
A
#
# COMPACT_ATOMS: atom_id res chain seq x y z
N MET A 1 2.88 14.17 9.60
CA MET A 1 1.49 14.66 9.49
C MET A 1 0.58 13.53 9.05
N ALA A 2 -0.32 13.09 9.92
CA ALA A 2 -1.32 12.06 9.59
C ALA A 2 -2.38 12.65 8.65
N LYS A 3 -2.74 11.90 7.60
CA LYS A 3 -3.85 12.26 6.71
C LYS A 3 -5.10 11.54 7.20
N THR A 4 -6.19 12.27 7.40
CA THR A 4 -7.52 11.66 7.60
C THR A 4 -8.35 11.84 6.34
N ILE A 5 -9.57 11.30 6.33
CA ILE A 5 -10.49 11.43 5.21
C ILE A 5 -11.65 12.38 5.52
N GLN A 6 -12.12 13.07 4.50
CA GLN A 6 -13.37 13.85 4.50
C GLN A 6 -14.33 13.23 3.49
N ILE A 7 -15.62 13.20 3.84
CA ILE A 7 -16.70 12.72 2.97
C ILE A 7 -17.58 13.89 2.57
N ASP A 8 -17.77 14.09 1.26
CA ASP A 8 -18.73 15.02 0.69
C ASP A 8 -20.13 14.40 0.70
N GLU A 9 -20.96 14.82 1.67
CA GLU A 9 -22.32 14.32 1.82
C GLU A 9 -23.23 14.67 0.63
N SER A 10 -22.91 15.70 -0.16
CA SER A 10 -23.69 16.07 -1.35
C SER A 10 -23.53 15.06 -2.48
N ARG A 11 -22.33 14.45 -2.60
CA ARG A 11 -22.01 13.42 -3.60
C ARG A 11 -22.28 12.01 -3.08
N CYS A 12 -22.18 11.78 -1.77
CA CYS A 12 -22.43 10.48 -1.17
C CYS A 12 -23.88 10.03 -1.41
N ASN A 13 -24.08 8.84 -1.96
CA ASN A 13 -25.42 8.26 -2.17
C ASN A 13 -25.81 7.19 -1.14
N GLY A 14 -24.97 6.97 -0.12
CA GLY A 14 -25.26 6.01 0.95
C GLY A 14 -25.04 4.53 0.61
N CYS A 15 -24.36 4.19 -0.50
CA CYS A 15 -24.18 2.79 -0.92
C CYS A 15 -23.42 1.89 0.06
N GLY A 16 -22.65 2.45 1.00
CA GLY A 16 -21.98 1.69 2.06
C GLY A 16 -20.68 0.97 1.68
N LEU A 17 -20.27 0.96 0.40
CA LEU A 17 -19.05 0.28 -0.05
C LEU A 17 -17.78 0.73 0.68
N CYS A 18 -17.68 2.02 1.03
CA CYS A 18 -16.56 2.53 1.81
C CYS A 18 -16.55 2.02 3.27
N VAL A 19 -17.72 1.70 3.84
CA VAL A 19 -17.85 1.12 5.18
C VAL A 19 -17.33 -0.32 5.16
N GLU A 20 -17.71 -1.09 4.14
CA GLU A 20 -17.23 -2.47 3.96
C GLU A 20 -15.71 -2.51 3.70
N ALA A 21 -15.17 -1.56 2.93
CA ALA A 21 -13.74 -1.45 2.66
C ALA A 21 -12.90 -1.03 3.88
N CYS A 22 -13.52 -0.51 4.95
CA CYS A 22 -12.80 -0.01 6.12
C CYS A 22 -12.55 -1.12 7.14
N HIS A 23 -11.36 -1.73 7.07
CA HIS A 23 -10.95 -2.80 7.99
C HIS A 23 -10.91 -2.38 9.47
N GLU A 24 -10.60 -1.11 9.74
CA GLU A 24 -10.51 -0.56 11.09
C GLU A 24 -11.90 -0.25 11.72
N GLY A 25 -12.98 -0.34 10.93
CA GLY A 25 -14.33 -0.02 11.38
C GLY A 25 -14.50 1.44 11.78
N ALA A 26 -13.77 2.35 11.12
CA ALA A 26 -13.80 3.79 11.37
C ALA A 26 -15.04 4.48 10.78
N LEU A 27 -15.60 3.89 9.72
CA LEU A 27 -16.73 4.41 8.94
C LEU A 27 -18.04 3.69 9.31
N ALA A 28 -19.16 4.42 9.24
CA ALA A 28 -20.51 3.85 9.32
C ALA A 28 -21.49 4.65 8.47
N LEU A 29 -22.64 4.05 8.14
CA LEU A 29 -23.77 4.78 7.58
C LEU A 29 -24.60 5.42 8.70
N VAL A 30 -24.78 6.73 8.62
CA VAL A 30 -25.61 7.52 9.53
C VAL A 30 -26.52 8.39 8.67
N ASP A 31 -27.83 8.28 8.89
CA ASP A 31 -28.85 9.01 8.12
C ASP A 31 -28.74 8.81 6.59
N GLY A 32 -28.39 7.60 6.17
CA GLY A 32 -28.21 7.25 4.75
C GLY A 32 -26.96 7.84 4.10
N LYS A 33 -26.01 8.37 4.87
CA LYS A 33 -24.72 8.90 4.38
C LYS A 33 -23.56 8.23 5.10
N ALA A 34 -22.44 8.03 4.41
CA ALA A 34 -21.23 7.53 5.05
C ALA A 34 -20.61 8.63 5.92
N LYS A 35 -20.24 8.29 7.16
CA LYS A 35 -19.59 9.20 8.11
C LYS A 35 -18.39 8.53 8.79
N LEU A 36 -17.38 9.34 9.11
CA LEU A 36 -16.26 8.96 9.96
C LEU A 36 -16.68 9.03 11.43
N VAL A 37 -17.22 7.93 11.94
CA VAL A 37 -17.80 7.86 13.29
C VAL A 37 -16.77 7.55 14.38
N ARG A 38 -15.61 6.99 13.99
CA ARG A 38 -14.51 6.70 14.91
C ARG A 38 -13.19 7.24 14.33
N PRO A 39 -12.94 8.57 14.40
CA PRO A 39 -11.76 9.19 13.81
C PRO A 39 -10.44 8.58 14.29
N ASN A 40 -10.36 8.20 15.57
CA ASN A 40 -9.17 7.54 16.15
C ASN A 40 -8.92 6.13 15.59
N PHE A 41 -9.83 5.56 14.80
CA PHE A 41 -9.62 4.28 14.12
C PHE A 41 -9.29 4.51 12.64
N CYS A 42 -9.28 5.75 12.16
CA CYS A 42 -8.81 6.07 10.81
C CYS A 42 -7.28 6.06 10.81
N ASP A 43 -6.68 5.08 10.13
CA ASP A 43 -5.24 4.96 9.97
C ASP A 43 -4.69 5.79 8.80
N GLY A 44 -5.57 6.43 8.02
CA GLY A 44 -5.20 7.24 6.87
C GLY A 44 -4.72 6.45 5.65
N MET A 45 -4.93 5.13 5.59
CA MET A 45 -4.51 4.31 4.45
C MET A 45 -5.37 4.53 3.20
N GLY A 46 -6.64 4.88 3.40
CA GLY A 46 -7.51 5.33 2.31
C GLY A 46 -8.11 4.23 1.43
N ASP A 47 -8.26 3.00 1.94
CA ASP A 47 -8.95 1.91 1.23
C ASP A 47 -10.38 2.26 0.79
N CYS A 48 -11.02 3.18 1.52
CA CYS A 48 -12.36 3.67 1.21
C CYS A 48 -12.43 4.56 -0.06
N LEU A 49 -11.32 5.21 -0.46
CA LEU A 49 -11.29 6.11 -1.62
C LEU A 49 -11.62 5.38 -2.93
N PRO A 50 -10.89 4.31 -3.34
CA PRO A 50 -11.21 3.59 -4.57
C PRO A 50 -12.55 2.85 -4.50
N ALA A 51 -13.04 2.52 -3.30
CA ALA A 51 -14.33 1.87 -3.11
C ALA A 51 -15.53 2.80 -3.31
N CYS A 52 -15.33 4.13 -3.33
CA CYS A 52 -16.42 5.08 -3.47
C CYS A 52 -16.75 5.35 -4.95
N PRO A 53 -17.87 4.82 -5.50
CA PRO A 53 -18.22 5.03 -6.91
C PRO A 53 -18.64 6.46 -7.23
N GLN A 54 -18.93 7.27 -6.20
CA GLN A 54 -19.29 8.68 -6.33
C GLN A 54 -18.08 9.60 -6.21
N ASP A 55 -16.89 9.05 -5.92
CA ASP A 55 -15.66 9.81 -5.66
C ASP A 55 -15.89 10.91 -4.59
N ALA A 56 -16.68 10.58 -3.57
CA ALA A 56 -17.11 11.50 -2.53
C ALA A 56 -16.13 11.59 -1.35
N ILE A 57 -14.96 10.93 -1.42
CA ILE A 57 -14.02 10.80 -0.30
C ILE A 57 -12.67 11.38 -0.71
N SER A 58 -12.11 12.28 0.11
CA SER A 58 -10.82 12.91 -0.12
C SER A 58 -9.97 12.90 1.14
N PHE A 59 -8.65 13.03 1.00
CA PHE A 59 -7.76 13.21 2.13
C PHE A 59 -7.73 14.68 2.59
N VAL A 60 -7.66 14.88 3.91
CA VAL A 60 -7.41 16.18 4.54
C VAL A 60 -6.29 16.03 5.58
N GLU A 61 -5.54 17.11 5.79
CA GLU A 61 -4.47 17.14 6.78
C GLU A 61 -5.05 17.40 8.17
N ASP A 62 -4.73 16.54 9.13
CA ASP A 62 -5.07 16.80 10.53
C ASP A 62 -4.04 17.74 11.15
N SER A 63 -4.48 18.95 11.53
CA SER A 63 -3.66 19.97 12.19
C SER A 63 -3.40 19.69 13.68
N ALA A 64 -3.73 18.50 14.19
CA ALA A 64 -3.56 18.15 15.59
C ALA A 64 -2.69 16.89 15.70
N GLY A 65 -1.51 17.04 16.29
CA GLY A 65 -0.71 15.90 16.73
C GLY A 65 -1.52 15.10 17.74
N GLN A 66 -2.01 13.93 17.34
CA GLN A 66 -2.78 13.05 18.18
C GLN A 66 -1.88 11.95 18.74
N THR A 67 -1.90 11.80 20.06
CA THR A 67 -1.47 10.58 20.74
C THR A 67 -2.58 9.54 20.57
N MET A 68 -2.26 8.39 19.99
CA MET A 68 -3.20 7.27 19.90
C MET A 68 -3.25 6.51 21.23
N PRO A 69 -4.43 6.31 21.85
CA PRO A 69 -4.55 5.41 22.98
C PRO A 69 -4.43 3.97 22.46
N ILE A 70 -3.31 3.33 22.75
CA ILE A 70 -3.16 1.88 22.58
C ILE A 70 -3.84 1.20 23.77
N SER A 71 -4.52 0.07 23.51
CA SER A 71 -5.28 -0.79 24.43
C SER A 71 -4.87 -0.77 25.92
N PRO A 72 -5.81 -1.01 26.85
CA PRO A 72 -5.54 -0.89 28.28
C PRO A 72 -4.43 -1.88 28.70
N GLY A 73 -3.26 -1.34 29.08
CA GLY A 73 -2.17 -2.12 29.70
C GLY A 73 -0.76 -1.86 29.19
N SER A 74 -0.55 -1.12 28.09
CA SER A 74 0.80 -0.68 27.69
C SER A 74 0.91 0.83 27.87
N GLY A 75 2.00 1.27 28.50
CA GLY A 75 2.27 2.69 28.72
C GLY A 75 2.22 3.50 27.42
N ASN A 76 1.98 4.81 27.54
CA ASN A 76 1.96 5.73 26.40
C ASN A 76 3.29 5.65 25.64
N VAL A 77 3.28 5.09 24.42
CA VAL A 77 4.41 5.18 23.52
C VAL A 77 4.33 6.54 22.83
N PRO A 78 5.31 7.44 22.99
CA PRO A 78 5.30 8.71 22.30
C PRO A 78 5.37 8.46 20.79
N MET A 79 4.39 9.00 20.06
CA MET A 79 4.47 9.07 18.61
C MET A 79 5.58 10.06 18.27
N ILE A 80 6.71 9.54 17.78
CA ILE A 80 7.78 10.39 17.28
C ILE A 80 7.29 10.95 15.95
N ASP A 81 7.14 12.27 15.88
CA ASP A 81 6.75 12.98 14.65
C ASP A 81 7.86 12.76 13.61
N HIS A 82 7.64 11.81 12.71
CA HIS A 82 8.50 11.57 11.58
C HIS A 82 7.97 12.37 10.38
N PRO A 83 8.85 13.01 9.57
CA PRO A 83 8.45 13.65 8.33
C PRO A 83 7.63 12.65 7.51
N ASN A 84 6.47 13.08 7.02
CA ASN A 84 5.37 12.24 6.51
C ASN A 84 5.85 10.96 5.81
N MET A 85 6.10 9.89 6.60
CA MET A 85 6.69 8.65 6.10
C MET A 85 5.72 7.93 5.16
N MET A 86 4.45 8.33 5.14
CA MET A 86 3.46 7.85 4.19
C MET A 86 3.70 8.28 2.73
N ALA A 87 4.76 9.06 2.47
CA ALA A 87 4.97 9.67 1.15
C ALA A 87 6.41 9.70 0.63
N VAL A 88 7.40 9.11 1.31
CA VAL A 88 8.81 9.21 0.87
C VAL A 88 9.28 7.89 0.23
N PRO A 89 9.52 7.84 -1.10
CA PRO A 89 10.11 6.69 -1.75
C PRO A 89 11.38 6.17 -1.06
N GLY A 90 11.44 4.88 -0.87
CA GLY A 90 12.56 4.14 -0.28
C GLY A 90 12.55 4.01 1.24
N VAL A 91 11.79 4.87 1.93
CA VAL A 91 11.57 4.77 3.39
C VAL A 91 10.08 4.83 3.73
N GLN A 92 9.20 4.61 2.74
CA GLN A 92 7.78 4.80 2.93
C GLN A 92 7.18 3.80 3.92
N TRP A 93 6.03 4.18 4.46
CA TRP A 93 5.15 3.27 5.20
C TRP A 93 3.69 3.57 4.83
N PRO A 94 2.83 2.56 4.56
CA PRO A 94 3.11 1.13 4.58
C PRO A 94 3.94 0.66 3.37
N ILE A 95 4.50 -0.55 3.45
CA ILE A 95 5.21 -1.21 2.33
C ILE A 95 4.48 -2.47 1.84
N GLN A 96 3.52 -2.99 2.60
CA GLN A 96 2.77 -4.18 2.22
C GLN A 96 1.85 -3.85 1.04
N LEU A 97 1.93 -4.62 -0.05
CA LEU A 97 1.10 -4.41 -1.24
C LEU A 97 -0.39 -4.34 -0.90
N ALA A 98 -0.84 -5.16 0.06
CA ALA A 98 -2.21 -5.15 0.55
C ALA A 98 -2.64 -3.78 1.09
N LEU A 99 -1.75 -3.07 1.78
CA LEU A 99 -2.01 -1.84 2.52
C LEU A 99 -1.67 -0.57 1.72
N VAL A 100 -0.69 -0.63 0.83
CA VAL A 100 -0.26 0.54 0.04
C VAL A 100 -1.40 0.98 -0.88
N SER A 101 -1.93 2.18 -0.66
CA SER A 101 -2.96 2.75 -1.53
C SER A 101 -2.46 2.81 -2.98
N PRO A 102 -3.25 2.35 -3.97
CA PRO A 102 -2.88 2.52 -5.37
C PRO A 102 -2.90 4.00 -5.76
N MET A 103 -3.48 4.85 -4.89
CA MET A 103 -3.54 6.29 -5.03
C MET A 103 -2.38 7.04 -4.37
N ALA A 104 -1.31 6.37 -3.92
CA ALA A 104 -0.19 7.07 -3.29
C ALA A 104 0.70 7.83 -4.29
N ASP A 105 1.02 9.10 -4.00
CA ASP A 105 1.78 10.00 -4.90
C ASP A 105 3.26 9.62 -5.06
N PHE A 106 3.79 8.83 -4.13
CA PHE A 106 5.18 8.38 -4.13
C PHE A 106 5.45 7.25 -5.14
N LEU A 107 4.40 6.61 -5.66
CA LEU A 107 4.48 5.52 -6.62
C LEU A 107 4.77 6.06 -8.02
N LYS A 108 6.03 6.41 -8.29
CA LYS A 108 6.50 6.93 -9.58
C LYS A 108 7.93 6.48 -9.87
N GLY A 109 8.30 6.45 -11.14
CA GLY A 109 9.64 6.03 -11.53
C GLY A 109 9.78 4.51 -11.62
N THR A 110 10.88 3.99 -11.05
CA THR A 110 11.10 2.55 -10.89
C THR A 110 10.45 2.03 -9.60
N LEU A 111 9.51 1.09 -9.70
CA LEU A 111 8.90 0.40 -8.56
C LEU A 111 9.64 -0.91 -8.26
N VAL A 112 10.02 -1.11 -7.01
CA VAL A 112 10.51 -2.41 -6.51
C VAL A 112 9.33 -3.24 -6.02
N VAL A 113 9.14 -4.44 -6.58
CA VAL A 113 8.16 -5.42 -6.07
C VAL A 113 8.95 -6.60 -5.52
N ALA A 114 8.96 -6.75 -4.20
CA ALA A 114 9.79 -7.75 -3.54
C ALA A 114 8.99 -8.81 -2.78
N ALA A 115 9.49 -10.04 -2.74
CA ALA A 115 8.94 -11.06 -1.87
C ALA A 115 9.30 -10.76 -0.40
N ASP A 116 8.39 -10.98 0.55
CA ASP A 116 8.61 -10.65 1.97
C ASP A 116 9.94 -11.16 2.52
N CYS A 117 10.30 -12.41 2.18
CA CYS A 117 11.52 -13.03 2.66
C CYS A 117 12.80 -12.37 2.13
N THR A 118 12.79 -11.70 0.98
CA THR A 118 14.03 -11.18 0.38
C THR A 118 14.64 -10.07 1.22
N ALA A 119 13.79 -9.24 1.87
CA ALA A 119 14.25 -8.17 2.76
C ALA A 119 15.04 -8.67 3.97
N PHE A 120 14.75 -9.90 4.43
CA PHE A 120 15.40 -10.52 5.58
C PHE A 120 16.48 -11.53 5.20
N LYS A 121 16.54 -11.92 3.92
CA LYS A 121 17.53 -12.88 3.41
C LYS A 121 18.72 -12.22 2.74
N VAL A 122 18.55 -11.07 2.10
CA VAL A 122 19.66 -10.37 1.44
C VAL A 122 20.26 -9.34 2.39
N GLU A 123 21.57 -9.42 2.60
CA GLU A 123 22.30 -8.41 3.36
C GLU A 123 22.18 -7.03 2.68
N ASN A 124 21.94 -5.98 3.48
CA ASN A 124 21.79 -4.61 2.99
C ASN A 124 20.73 -4.45 1.87
N PHE A 125 19.63 -5.20 1.96
CA PHE A 125 18.55 -5.22 0.95
C PHE A 125 18.13 -3.81 0.49
N GLN A 126 17.85 -2.90 1.43
CA GLN A 126 17.41 -1.54 1.09
C GLN A 126 18.45 -0.77 0.28
N LYS A 127 19.73 -0.80 0.70
CA LYS A 127 20.82 -0.15 -0.03
C LYS A 127 21.01 -0.76 -1.42
N LYS A 128 20.79 -2.07 -1.57
CA LYS A 128 21.02 -2.77 -2.83
C LYS A 128 19.89 -2.59 -3.84
N PHE A 129 18.63 -2.68 -3.40
CA PHE A 129 17.48 -2.74 -4.31
C PHE A 129 16.56 -1.54 -4.21
N VAL A 130 16.47 -0.90 -3.06
CA VAL A 130 15.49 0.17 -2.84
C VAL A 130 16.12 1.51 -3.25
N ASP A 131 17.18 1.96 -2.58
CA ASP A 131 17.92 3.19 -2.93
C ASP A 131 17.02 4.36 -3.41
N ASN A 132 16.12 4.83 -2.54
CA ASN A 132 15.13 5.88 -2.82
C ASN A 132 14.05 5.54 -3.88
N LYS A 133 13.98 4.31 -4.38
CA LYS A 133 12.86 3.82 -5.20
C LYS A 133 11.66 3.47 -4.33
N PRO A 134 10.43 3.73 -4.77
CA PRO A 134 9.27 3.16 -4.11
C PRO A 134 9.35 1.62 -4.16
N MET A 135 9.09 0.96 -3.03
CA MET A 135 8.90 -0.48 -2.92
C MET A 135 7.49 -0.88 -2.45
N VAL A 136 7.05 -2.05 -2.90
CA VAL A 136 5.98 -2.82 -2.28
C VAL A 136 6.46 -4.25 -2.04
N ILE A 137 6.00 -4.86 -0.95
CA ILE A 137 6.29 -6.26 -0.62
C ILE A 137 5.02 -7.10 -0.59
N GLY A 138 5.15 -8.39 -0.88
CA GLY A 138 4.09 -9.37 -0.69
C GLY A 138 4.57 -10.80 -0.89
N CYS A 139 3.75 -11.77 -0.48
CA CYS A 139 4.07 -13.19 -0.57
C CYS A 139 2.98 -13.95 -1.31
N THR A 140 3.26 -14.39 -2.54
CA THR A 140 2.32 -15.16 -3.39
C THR A 140 1.82 -16.48 -2.79
N LYS A 141 2.40 -16.95 -1.68
CA LYS A 141 1.91 -18.13 -0.92
C LYS A 141 0.99 -17.76 0.24
N LEU A 142 1.21 -16.62 0.89
CA LEU A 142 0.50 -16.23 2.11
C LEU A 142 -0.60 -15.19 1.83
N ASP A 143 -0.39 -14.36 0.82
CA ASP A 143 -1.35 -13.37 0.39
C ASP A 143 -2.37 -13.95 -0.57
N GLU A 144 -3.60 -13.48 -0.41
CA GLU A 144 -4.68 -13.73 -1.35
C GLU A 144 -4.35 -13.14 -2.72
N ARG A 145 -4.70 -13.88 -3.78
CA ARG A 145 -4.45 -13.47 -5.16
C ARG A 145 -5.05 -12.09 -5.48
N ALA A 146 -6.22 -11.79 -4.92
CA ALA A 146 -6.91 -10.51 -5.09
C ALA A 146 -6.05 -9.30 -4.66
N LYS A 147 -5.15 -9.48 -3.67
CA LYS A 147 -4.25 -8.40 -3.24
C LYS A 147 -3.24 -8.03 -4.33
N PHE A 148 -2.87 -8.97 -5.19
CA PHE A 148 -1.99 -8.69 -6.33
C PHE A 148 -2.73 -8.06 -7.51
N ASP A 149 -4.05 -8.20 -7.61
CA ASP A 149 -4.84 -7.52 -8.65
C ASP A 149 -4.77 -5.99 -8.48
N LYS A 150 -4.49 -5.50 -7.26
CA LYS A 150 -4.18 -4.08 -6.96
C LYS A 150 -3.03 -3.52 -7.79
N LEU A 151 -2.09 -4.37 -8.25
CA LEU A 151 -1.03 -3.94 -9.17
C LEU A 151 -1.58 -3.38 -10.48
N VAL A 152 -2.71 -3.90 -10.97
CA VAL A 152 -3.35 -3.40 -12.20
C VAL A 152 -3.75 -1.94 -12.03
N GLU A 153 -4.40 -1.61 -10.91
CA GLU A 153 -4.81 -0.24 -10.59
C GLU A 153 -3.60 0.68 -10.37
N LEU A 154 -2.59 0.16 -9.67
CA LEU A 154 -1.35 0.88 -9.42
C LEU A 154 -0.69 1.28 -10.75
N PHE A 155 -0.51 0.34 -11.68
CA PHE A 155 0.08 0.63 -12.99
C PHE A 155 -0.81 1.53 -13.85
N ARG A 156 -2.13 1.36 -13.80
CA ARG A 156 -3.06 2.18 -14.59
C ARG A 156 -3.00 3.66 -14.18
N ASN A 157 -2.94 3.90 -12.88
CA ASN A 157 -3.16 5.22 -12.30
C ASN A 157 -1.86 5.97 -11.96
N ARG A 158 -0.68 5.34 -12.10
CA ARG A 158 0.61 5.93 -11.68
C ARG A 158 1.64 5.97 -12.79
N SER A 159 2.61 6.88 -12.65
CA SER A 159 3.68 7.12 -13.62
C SER A 159 4.89 6.23 -13.33
N ILE A 160 4.75 4.94 -13.61
CA ILE A 160 5.80 3.93 -13.40
C ILE A 160 6.36 3.51 -14.76
N ASP A 161 7.67 3.66 -14.94
CA ASP A 161 8.39 3.30 -16.17
C ASP A 161 9.04 1.92 -16.09
N LYS A 162 9.38 1.46 -14.88
CA LYS A 162 10.07 0.18 -14.66
C LYS A 162 9.58 -0.50 -13.38
N VAL A 163 9.49 -1.82 -13.42
CA VAL A 163 9.30 -2.68 -12.25
C VAL A 163 10.49 -3.61 -12.07
N GLU A 164 11.09 -3.58 -10.88
CA GLU A 164 12.14 -4.49 -10.46
C GLU A 164 11.56 -5.54 -9.53
N VAL A 165 11.42 -6.77 -10.01
CA VAL A 165 10.90 -7.88 -9.23
C VAL A 165 12.04 -8.57 -8.51
N ILE A 166 12.02 -8.57 -7.17
CA ILE A 166 13.01 -9.26 -6.35
C ILE A 166 12.34 -10.46 -5.69
N ARG A 167 12.66 -11.67 -6.13
CA ARG A 167 12.00 -12.88 -5.66
C ARG A 167 12.98 -13.94 -5.20
N MET A 168 12.52 -14.86 -4.36
CA MET A 168 13.30 -16.03 -4.00
C MET A 168 13.33 -17.06 -5.15
N GLU A 169 14.34 -17.95 -5.16
CA GLU A 169 14.50 -19.07 -6.10
C GLU A 169 13.39 -20.12 -5.99
N VAL A 170 12.68 -20.14 -4.87
CA VAL A 170 11.71 -21.18 -4.52
C VAL A 170 10.44 -21.13 -5.37
N PRO A 171 9.77 -22.29 -5.59
CA PRO A 171 8.58 -22.35 -6.45
C PRO A 171 7.45 -21.41 -6.02
N CYS A 172 7.29 -21.16 -4.72
CA CYS A 172 6.24 -20.29 -4.22
C CYS A 172 6.36 -18.85 -4.71
N CYS A 173 7.58 -18.36 -4.96
CA CYS A 173 7.82 -17.00 -5.46
C CYS A 173 7.82 -16.91 -7.00
N SER A 174 7.81 -18.04 -7.72
CA SER A 174 7.82 -18.05 -9.19
C SER A 174 6.62 -17.34 -9.81
N ALA A 175 5.49 -17.30 -9.10
CA ALA A 175 4.26 -16.66 -9.55
C ALA A 175 4.36 -15.13 -9.54
N MET A 176 5.23 -14.53 -8.72
CA MET A 176 5.30 -13.09 -8.53
C MET A 176 5.58 -12.35 -9.84
N THR A 177 6.64 -12.74 -10.55
CA THR A 177 7.00 -12.13 -11.84
C THR A 177 5.92 -12.29 -12.89
N ARG A 178 5.24 -13.45 -12.92
CA ARG A 178 4.11 -13.68 -13.84
C ARG A 178 2.93 -12.77 -13.51
N THR A 179 2.60 -12.64 -12.24
CA THR A 179 1.51 -11.76 -11.78
C THR A 179 1.80 -10.30 -12.07
N VAL A 180 3.03 -9.83 -11.86
CA VAL A 180 3.46 -8.47 -12.22
C VAL A 180 3.30 -8.23 -13.73
N LYS A 181 3.81 -9.14 -14.57
CA LYS A 181 3.71 -9.01 -16.03
C LYS A 181 2.25 -9.02 -16.51
N ALA A 182 1.43 -9.91 -15.97
CA ALA A 182 0.00 -9.95 -16.28
C ALA A 182 -0.71 -8.66 -15.85
N ALA A 183 -0.37 -8.10 -14.69
CA ALA A 183 -0.95 -6.85 -14.23
C ALA A 183 -0.56 -5.65 -15.10
N ILE A 184 0.68 -5.60 -15.60
CA ILE A 184 1.13 -4.60 -16.58
C ILE A 184 0.30 -4.71 -17.87
N GLU A 185 0.16 -5.92 -18.41
CA GLU A 185 -0.65 -6.18 -19.61
C GLU A 185 -2.10 -5.71 -19.43
N MET A 186 -2.74 -6.08 -18.32
CA MET A 186 -4.12 -5.67 -17.97
C MET A 186 -4.26 -4.16 -17.69
N SER A 187 -3.18 -3.49 -17.30
CA SER A 187 -3.19 -2.04 -17.09
C SER A 187 -3.20 -1.24 -18.40
N GLY A 188 -2.81 -1.87 -19.51
CA GLY A 188 -2.65 -1.22 -20.82
C GLY A 188 -1.44 -0.28 -20.91
N LYS A 189 -0.46 -0.44 -20.00
CA LYS A 189 0.77 0.36 -19.97
C LYS A 189 1.95 -0.43 -20.53
N ASP A 190 2.91 0.29 -21.09
CA ASP A 190 4.21 -0.25 -21.47
C ASP A 190 5.21 0.06 -20.35
N ILE A 191 5.57 -0.97 -19.57
CA ILE A 191 6.41 -0.86 -18.38
C ILE A 191 7.51 -1.92 -18.47
N LEU A 192 8.77 -1.49 -18.31
CA LEU A 192 9.92 -2.39 -18.34
C LEU A 192 9.93 -3.28 -17.09
N VAL A 193 10.23 -4.57 -17.25
CA VAL A 193 10.34 -5.50 -16.11
C VAL A 193 11.72 -6.15 -16.08
N SER A 194 12.41 -6.04 -14.95
CA SER A 194 13.59 -6.84 -14.64
C SER A 194 13.33 -7.76 -13.45
N GLU A 195 13.97 -8.92 -13.43
CA GLU A 195 13.87 -9.91 -12.35
C GLU A 195 15.24 -10.09 -11.72
N THR A 196 15.28 -10.12 -10.39
CA THR A 196 16.41 -10.60 -9.60
C THR A 196 15.97 -11.81 -8.79
N ILE A 197 16.75 -12.88 -8.85
CA ILE A 197 16.48 -14.12 -8.10
C ILE A 197 17.45 -14.24 -6.93
N VAL A 198 16.89 -14.48 -5.74
CA VAL A 198 17.62 -14.66 -4.49
C VAL A 198 17.56 -16.12 -4.05
N SER A 199 18.71 -16.75 -3.79
CA SER A 199 18.79 -18.12 -3.29
C SER A 199 18.24 -18.23 -1.86
N ARG A 200 17.94 -19.46 -1.40
CA ARG A 200 17.55 -19.69 0.01
C ARG A 200 18.63 -19.25 1.01
N ALA A 201 19.89 -19.16 0.58
CA ALA A 201 20.99 -18.66 1.41
C ALA A 201 20.94 -17.13 1.56
N GLY A 202 20.37 -16.41 0.58
CA GLY A 202 20.36 -14.94 0.53
C GLY A 202 21.26 -14.35 -0.56
N GLU A 203 21.83 -15.20 -1.42
CA GLU A 203 22.72 -14.81 -2.49
C GLU A 203 21.93 -14.43 -3.75
N ILE A 204 22.45 -13.51 -4.54
CA ILE A 204 21.83 -13.15 -5.83
C ILE A 204 22.37 -14.12 -6.88
N ILE A 205 21.46 -14.79 -7.57
CA ILE A 205 21.80 -15.82 -8.56
C ILE A 205 21.40 -15.45 -9.99
N SER A 206 20.52 -14.46 -10.17
CA SER A 206 20.17 -13.86 -11.46
C SER A 206 19.64 -12.45 -11.27
#